data_AF-A0A1M6JAG3-F1
#
_entry.id   AF-A0A1M6JAG3-F1
#
_cell.length_a   1.000
_cell.length_b   1.000
_cell.length_c   1.000
_cell.angle_alpha   90.00
_cell.angle_beta   90.00
_cell.angle_gamma   90.00
#
_symmetry.space_group_name_H-M   'P 1'
#
loop_
_entity.id
_entity.type
_entity.pdbx_description
1 polymer ?
#
loop_
_entity_poly.entity_id
_entity_poly.type
_entity_poly.pdbx_seq_one_letter_code
_entity_poly.pdbx_strand_id
1 'polypeptide(L)'
;MLHQGNTSEEILKDFHSDTMLWKSLVGYMEKEAVFLGSLLNTGIYQDVMTDHNQRFKNYKTALETKTKEIHLLKNEVLEYEDELRGILECEDIYCDTFYMENHTTFKQRFEQLFIAFNDYKVSVFQYVGNLL
;
A
#
# COMPACT_ATOMS: atom_id res chain seq x y z
N MET A 1 -7.49 -34.71 -9.22
CA MET A 1 -8.69 -34.01 -9.70
C MET A 1 -8.22 -32.72 -10.34
N LEU A 2 -8.32 -32.64 -11.66
CA LEU A 2 -7.80 -31.55 -12.48
C LEU A 2 -8.53 -30.26 -12.09
N HIS A 3 -7.81 -29.26 -11.55
CA HIS A 3 -8.32 -27.89 -11.52
C HIS A 3 -8.44 -27.46 -12.98
N GLN A 4 -9.67 -27.25 -13.43
CA GLN A 4 -9.94 -26.56 -14.69
C GLN A 4 -9.23 -25.21 -14.61
N GLY A 5 -8.18 -25.03 -15.43
CA GLY A 5 -7.43 -23.79 -15.47
C GLY A 5 -8.35 -22.67 -15.97
N ASN A 6 -8.40 -21.56 -15.23
CA ASN A 6 -9.05 -20.34 -15.68
C ASN A 6 -8.56 -19.97 -17.08
N THR A 7 -9.44 -19.44 -17.91
CA THR A 7 -9.08 -18.88 -19.22
C THR A 7 -8.19 -17.64 -19.05
N SER A 8 -7.34 -17.33 -20.02
CA SER A 8 -6.46 -16.14 -19.96
C SER A 8 -7.27 -14.84 -19.76
N GLU A 9 -8.50 -14.79 -20.28
CA GLU A 9 -9.44 -13.68 -20.07
C GLU A 9 -9.88 -13.54 -18.59
N GLU A 10 -10.18 -14.66 -17.92
CA GLU A 10 -10.52 -14.66 -16.49
C GLU A 10 -9.35 -14.22 -15.63
N ILE A 11 -8.13 -14.67 -15.94
CA ILE A 11 -6.91 -14.28 -15.22
C ILE A 11 -6.67 -12.76 -15.36
N LEU A 12 -6.78 -12.23 -16.58
CA LEU A 12 -6.59 -10.79 -16.82
C LEU A 12 -7.65 -9.95 -16.11
N LYS A 13 -8.90 -10.45 -16.04
CA LYS A 13 -9.97 -9.81 -15.28
C LYS A 13 -9.67 -9.78 -13.78
N ASP A 14 -9.11 -10.87 -13.24
CA ASP A 14 -8.68 -10.93 -11.84
C ASP A 14 -7.55 -9.93 -11.59
N PHE A 15 -6.55 -9.86 -12.47
CA PHE A 15 -5.44 -8.89 -12.34
C PHE A 15 -5.91 -7.45 -12.39
N HIS A 16 -6.83 -7.14 -13.29
CA HIS A 16 -7.43 -5.82 -13.38
C HIS A 16 -8.21 -5.47 -12.10
N SER A 17 -8.98 -6.44 -11.58
CA SER A 17 -9.75 -6.26 -10.33
C SER A 17 -8.84 -6.00 -9.14
N ASP A 18 -7.75 -6.76 -9.01
CA ASP A 18 -6.73 -6.57 -7.97
C ASP A 18 -6.07 -5.19 -8.11
N THR A 19 -5.72 -4.77 -9.32
CA THR A 19 -5.13 -3.44 -9.59
C THR A 19 -6.06 -2.30 -9.18
N MET A 20 -7.35 -2.41 -9.50
CA MET A 20 -8.35 -1.42 -9.09
C MET A 20 -8.50 -1.35 -7.57
N LEU A 21 -8.47 -2.50 -6.89
CA LEU A 21 -8.46 -2.56 -5.42
C LEU A 21 -7.20 -1.88 -4.87
N TRP A 22 -6.02 -2.20 -5.38
CA TRP A 22 -4.76 -1.60 -4.95
C TRP A 22 -4.75 -0.09 -5.11
N LYS A 23 -5.20 0.45 -6.25
CA LYS A 23 -5.33 1.90 -6.47
C LYS A 23 -6.20 2.56 -5.40
N SER A 24 -7.34 1.95 -5.09
CA SER A 24 -8.25 2.45 -4.06
C SER A 24 -7.59 2.45 -2.68
N LEU A 25 -6.98 1.32 -2.30
CA LEU A 25 -6.29 1.15 -1.02
C LEU A 25 -5.12 2.11 -0.85
N VAL A 26 -4.26 2.29 -1.85
CA VAL A 26 -3.19 3.30 -1.80
C VAL A 26 -3.76 4.70 -1.62
N GLY A 27 -4.85 5.02 -2.33
CA GLY A 27 -5.53 6.31 -2.17
C GLY A 27 -6.08 6.52 -0.75
N TYR A 28 -6.52 5.47 -0.07
CA TYR A 28 -6.86 5.52 1.36
C TYR A 28 -5.61 5.71 2.22
N MET A 29 -4.54 4.95 1.98
CA MET A 29 -3.29 5.06 2.73
C MET A 29 -2.68 6.46 2.68
N GLU A 30 -2.70 7.12 1.52
CA GLU A 30 -2.25 8.52 1.39
C GLU A 30 -3.05 9.47 2.29
N LYS A 31 -4.38 9.34 2.29
CA LYS A 31 -5.25 10.18 3.12
C LYS A 31 -5.06 9.89 4.61
N GLU A 32 -4.88 8.63 4.98
CA GLU A 32 -4.60 8.22 6.34
C GLU A 32 -3.23 8.73 6.82
N ALA A 33 -2.21 8.72 5.97
CA ALA A 33 -0.90 9.29 6.29
C ALA A 33 -0.99 10.80 6.56
N VAL A 34 -1.77 11.54 5.75
CA VAL A 34 -2.05 12.96 5.99
C VAL A 34 -2.81 13.17 7.31
N PHE A 35 -3.79 12.33 7.60
CA PHE A 35 -4.54 12.37 8.86
C PHE A 35 -3.63 12.12 10.07
N LEU A 36 -2.78 11.09 10.03
CA LEU A 36 -1.82 10.78 11.09
C LEU A 36 -0.81 11.91 11.26
N GLY A 37 -0.36 12.52 10.17
CA GLY A 37 0.52 13.68 10.21
C GLY A 37 -0.14 14.86 10.91
N SER A 38 -1.43 15.09 10.65
CA SER A 38 -2.21 16.13 11.33
C SER A 38 -2.35 15.79 12.82
N LEU A 39 -2.72 14.56 13.16
CA LEU A 39 -2.87 14.05 14.53
C LEU A 39 -1.58 14.21 15.34
N LEU A 40 -0.43 13.81 14.77
CA LEU A 40 0.87 13.94 15.41
C LEU A 40 1.37 15.40 15.46
N ASN A 41 0.67 16.37 14.86
CA ASN A 41 1.05 17.78 14.92
C ASN A 41 0.01 18.64 15.65
N THR A 42 -1.05 18.06 16.22
CA THR A 42 -2.02 18.84 17.00
C THR A 42 -1.40 19.35 18.30
N GLY A 43 -1.68 20.62 18.63
CA GLY A 43 -1.16 21.30 19.82
C GLY A 43 -1.58 20.69 21.17
N ILE A 44 -2.58 19.80 21.19
CA ILE A 44 -3.02 19.06 22.38
C ILE A 44 -1.86 18.26 23.00
N TYR A 45 -0.90 17.84 22.18
CA TYR A 45 0.27 17.10 22.65
C TYR A 45 1.45 17.99 22.99
N GLN A 46 1.43 19.31 22.75
CA GLN A 46 2.60 20.18 23.00
C GLN A 46 3.00 20.25 24.49
N ASP A 47 2.03 20.20 25.41
CA ASP A 47 2.31 20.27 26.86
C ASP A 47 2.73 18.91 27.44
N VAL A 48 2.20 17.80 26.90
CA VAL A 48 2.58 16.42 27.28
C VAL A 48 3.90 16.01 26.62
N MET A 49 4.22 16.63 25.49
CA MET A 49 5.43 16.41 24.70
C MET A 49 6.38 17.57 24.87
N THR A 50 6.89 17.70 26.09
CA THR A 50 8.23 18.26 26.25
C THR A 50 9.16 17.57 25.23
N ASP A 51 10.08 18.34 24.67
CA ASP A 51 10.96 18.03 23.52
C ASP A 51 11.85 16.76 23.67
N HIS A 52 11.61 15.98 24.73
CA HIS A 52 12.34 14.80 25.20
C HIS A 52 11.59 13.49 24.92
N ASN A 53 10.37 13.51 24.37
CA ASN A 53 9.67 12.28 24.02
C ASN A 53 10.21 11.70 22.71
N GLN A 54 11.36 11.02 22.80
CA GLN A 54 12.04 10.38 21.67
C GLN A 54 11.11 9.47 20.87
N ARG A 55 10.17 8.79 21.54
CA ARG A 55 9.20 7.91 20.89
C ARG A 55 8.27 8.66 19.94
N PHE A 56 7.85 9.87 20.29
CA PHE A 56 7.01 10.69 19.40
C PHE A 56 7.77 11.20 18.18
N LYS A 57 9.02 11.65 18.38
CA LYS A 57 9.91 12.04 17.27
C LYS A 57 10.10 10.87 16.31
N ASN A 58 10.31 9.66 16.85
CA ASN A 58 10.42 8.44 16.03
C ASN A 58 9.15 8.18 15.21
N TYR A 59 7.95 8.37 15.78
CA TYR A 59 6.70 8.19 15.02
C TYR A 59 6.56 9.20 13.88
N LYS A 60 6.98 10.46 14.06
CA LYS A 60 6.98 11.48 13.01
C LYS A 60 7.94 11.12 11.87
N THR A 61 9.19 10.78 12.20
CA THR A 61 10.17 10.38 11.19
C THR A 61 9.74 9.10 10.46
N ALA A 62 9.16 8.13 11.19
CA ALA A 62 8.61 6.92 10.58
C ALA A 62 7.44 7.25 9.63
N LEU A 63 6.58 8.21 9.97
CA LEU A 63 5.49 8.65 9.10
C LEU A 63 6.01 9.23 7.78
N GLU A 64 7.08 10.04 7.84
CA GLU A 64 7.69 10.63 6.64
C GLU A 64 8.22 9.53 5.70
N THR A 65 8.90 8.52 6.25
CA THR A 65 9.37 7.36 5.49
C THR A 65 8.21 6.58 4.90
N LYS A 66 7.17 6.29 5.69
CA LYS A 66 5.99 5.55 5.24
C LYS A 66 5.20 6.30 4.16
N THR A 67 5.09 7.63 4.28
CA THR A 67 4.47 8.47 3.25
C THR A 67 5.22 8.37 1.92
N LYS A 68 6.56 8.37 1.95
CA LYS A 68 7.38 8.16 0.74
C LYS A 68 7.16 6.77 0.15
N GLU A 69 7.14 5.73 0.97
CA GLU A 69 6.87 4.35 0.52
C GLU A 69 5.47 4.24 -0.13
N ILE A 70 4.44 4.89 0.43
CA ILE A 70 3.09 4.92 -0.13
C ILE A 70 3.08 5.62 -1.50
N HIS A 71 3.77 6.75 -1.63
CA HIS A 71 3.86 7.45 -2.93
C HIS A 71 4.61 6.63 -3.98
N LEU A 72 5.67 5.92 -3.58
CA LEU A 72 6.36 5.00 -4.49
C LEU A 72 5.43 3.87 -4.92
N LEU A 73 4.76 3.21 -3.96
CA LEU A 73 3.80 2.14 -4.25
C LEU A 73 2.68 2.62 -5.18
N LYS A 74 2.21 3.85 -5.02
CA LYS A 74 1.22 4.45 -5.93
C LYS A 74 1.71 4.48 -7.38
N ASN A 75 2.93 4.94 -7.59
CA ASN A 75 3.50 5.02 -8.93
C ASN A 75 3.64 3.61 -9.51
N GLU A 76 4.10 2.65 -8.71
CA GLU A 76 4.25 1.27 -9.17
C GLU A 76 2.89 0.62 -9.50
N VAL A 77 1.83 0.92 -8.76
CA VAL A 77 0.47 0.46 -9.11
C VAL A 77 0.01 1.05 -10.45
N LEU A 78 0.32 2.32 -10.73
CA LEU A 78 -0.03 2.96 -12.00
C LEU A 78 0.79 2.39 -13.17
N GLU A 79 2.09 2.16 -12.96
CA GLU A 79 2.96 1.52 -13.93
C GLU A 79 2.48 0.09 -14.24
N TYR A 80 2.13 -0.68 -13.21
CA TYR A 80 1.58 -2.03 -13.37
C TYR A 80 0.23 -2.05 -14.11
N GLU A 81 -0.63 -1.05 -13.88
CA GLU A 81 -1.88 -0.90 -14.64
C GLU A 81 -1.62 -0.64 -16.13
N ASP A 82 -0.65 0.21 -16.46
CA ASP A 82 -0.28 0.50 -17.83
C ASP A 82 0.36 -0.72 -18.51
N GLU A 83 1.18 -1.50 -17.78
CA GLU A 83 1.68 -2.79 -18.24
C GLU A 83 0.53 -3.76 -18.56
N LEU A 84 -0.45 -3.90 -17.66
CA LEU A 84 -1.63 -4.75 -17.88
C LEU A 84 -2.43 -4.35 -19.13
N ARG A 85 -2.50 -3.06 -19.45
CA ARG A 85 -3.15 -2.59 -20.69
C ARG A 85 -2.37 -3.02 -21.92
N GLY A 86 -1.04 -2.96 -21.89
CA GLY A 86 -0.20 -3.46 -22.99
C GLY A 86 -0.32 -4.97 -23.20
N ILE A 87 -0.60 -5.73 -22.15
CA ILE A 87 -0.81 -7.18 -22.23
C ILE A 87 -2.12 -7.52 -22.95
N LEU A 88 -3.18 -6.73 -22.74
CA LEU A 88 -4.46 -6.90 -23.44
C LEU A 88 -4.34 -6.71 -24.96
N GLU A 89 -3.27 -6.07 -25.44
CA GLU A 89 -3.01 -5.81 -26.85
C GLU A 89 -2.16 -6.92 -27.53
N CYS A 90 -1.63 -7.89 -26.78
CA CYS A 90 -0.76 -8.97 -27.28
C CYS A 90 -1.50 -10.32 -27.37
N GLU A 91 -1.49 -10.97 -28.54
CA GLU A 91 -2.17 -12.25 -28.81
C GLU A 91 -1.35 -13.52 -28.47
N ASP A 92 -0.16 -13.39 -27.84
CA ASP A 92 0.79 -14.50 -27.69
C ASP A 92 0.71 -15.26 -26.35
N ILE A 93 0.42 -16.56 -26.44
CA ILE A 93 0.20 -17.52 -25.33
C ILE A 93 1.48 -17.80 -24.51
N TYR A 94 2.67 -17.50 -25.04
CA TYR A 94 3.95 -17.80 -24.38
C TYR A 94 4.28 -16.89 -23.18
N CYS A 95 3.41 -15.91 -22.90
CA CYS A 95 3.65 -14.87 -21.92
C CYS A 95 2.90 -15.08 -20.59
N ASP A 96 2.03 -16.09 -20.51
CA ASP A 96 1.16 -16.36 -19.35
C ASP A 96 1.94 -16.56 -18.04
N THR A 97 3.03 -17.35 -18.04
CA THR A 97 3.80 -17.61 -16.81
C THR A 97 4.51 -16.36 -16.30
N PHE A 98 5.08 -15.55 -17.20
CA PHE A 98 5.76 -14.31 -16.84
C PHE A 98 4.79 -13.30 -16.21
N TYR A 99 3.58 -13.17 -16.77
CA TYR A 99 2.56 -12.29 -16.21
C TYR A 99 2.03 -12.76 -14.86
N MET A 100 1.84 -14.07 -14.69
CA MET A 100 1.45 -14.67 -13.40
C MET A 100 2.51 -14.41 -12.33
N GLU A 101 3.79 -14.58 -12.66
CA GLU A 101 4.90 -14.30 -11.75
C GLU A 101 5.02 -12.82 -11.42
N ASN A 102 4.89 -11.93 -12.43
CA ASN A 102 4.91 -10.49 -12.23
C ASN A 102 3.76 -10.03 -11.31
N HIS A 103 2.54 -10.48 -11.60
CA HIS A 103 1.36 -10.17 -10.78
C HIS A 103 1.54 -10.67 -9.34
N THR A 104 1.98 -11.91 -9.16
CA THR A 104 2.18 -12.51 -7.84
C THR A 104 3.24 -11.76 -7.04
N THR A 105 4.35 -11.40 -7.68
CA THR A 105 5.44 -10.63 -7.05
C THR A 105 4.96 -9.26 -6.62
N PHE A 106 4.24 -8.57 -7.51
CA PHE A 106 3.69 -7.25 -7.21
C PHE A 106 2.66 -7.30 -6.07
N LYS A 107 1.76 -8.29 -6.10
CA LYS A 107 0.78 -8.54 -5.04
C LYS A 107 1.42 -8.75 -3.68
N GLN A 108 2.44 -9.59 -3.59
CA GLN A 108 3.16 -9.83 -2.34
C GLN A 108 3.80 -8.55 -1.80
N ARG A 109 4.42 -7.76 -2.69
CA ARG A 109 5.02 -6.49 -2.30
C ARG A 109 3.99 -5.47 -1.81
N PHE A 110 2.87 -5.37 -2.52
CA PHE A 110 1.74 -4.54 -2.12
C PHE A 110 1.23 -4.92 -0.73
N GLU A 111 0.96 -6.22 -0.51
CA GLU A 111 0.44 -6.74 0.75
C GLU A 111 1.41 -6.49 1.91
N GLN A 112 2.72 -6.68 1.70
CA GLN A 112 3.74 -6.40 2.71
C GLN A 112 3.75 -4.92 3.14
N LEU A 113 3.72 -4.00 2.18
CA LEU A 113 3.69 -2.56 2.47
C LEU A 113 2.37 -2.15 3.12
N PHE A 114 1.25 -2.71 2.68
CA PHE A 114 -0.07 -2.46 3.25
C PHE A 114 -0.15 -2.89 4.72
N ILE A 115 0.30 -4.12 5.02
CA ILE A 115 0.35 -4.64 6.39
C ILE A 115 1.29 -3.80 7.26
N ALA A 116 2.51 -3.52 6.78
CA ALA A 116 3.47 -2.72 7.53
C ALA A 116 2.96 -1.32 7.86
N PHE A 117 2.22 -0.68 6.95
CA PHE A 117 1.58 0.59 7.22
C PHE A 117 0.44 0.45 8.22
N ASN A 118 -0.42 -0.57 8.11
CA ASN A 118 -1.48 -0.83 9.08
C ASN A 118 -0.94 -1.05 10.50
N ASP A 119 0.13 -1.83 10.65
CA ASP A 119 0.77 -2.08 11.95
C ASP A 119 1.33 -0.79 12.55
N TYR A 120 1.92 0.06 11.70
CA TYR A 120 2.35 1.39 12.10
C TYR A 120 1.18 2.25 12.57
N LYS A 121 0.05 2.29 11.84
CA LYS A 121 -1.15 3.04 12.23
C LYS A 121 -1.67 2.61 13.59
N VAL A 122 -1.81 1.30 13.80
CA VAL A 122 -2.25 0.73 15.08
C VAL A 122 -1.33 1.17 16.21
N SER A 123 -0.01 1.13 15.98
CA SER A 123 0.99 1.56 16.96
C SER A 123 0.85 3.05 17.32
N VAL A 124 0.59 3.91 16.33
CA VAL A 124 0.34 5.35 16.56
C VAL A 124 -0.95 5.54 17.34
N PHE A 125 -2.04 4.89 16.96
CA PHE A 125 -3.33 5.03 17.66
C PHE A 125 -3.27 4.55 19.11
N GLN A 126 -2.59 3.44 19.38
CA GLN A 126 -2.39 2.96 20.75
C GLN A 126 -1.55 3.95 21.56
N TYR A 127 -0.46 4.47 20.98
CA TYR A 127 0.38 5.44 21.68
C TYR A 127 -0.38 6.72 21.99
N VAL A 128 -1.03 7.31 20.99
CA VAL A 128 -1.79 8.55 21.14
C VAL A 128 -3.00 8.35 22.05
N GLY A 129 -3.72 7.24 21.92
CA GLY A 129 -4.87 6.92 22.76
C GLY A 129 -4.52 6.72 24.23
N ASN A 130 -3.30 6.28 24.56
CA ASN A 130 -2.83 6.19 25.95
C ASN A 130 -2.41 7.55 26.55
N LEU A 131 -2.32 8.61 25.73
CA LEU A 131 -1.98 9.96 26.18
C LEU A 131 -3.22 10.86 26.39
N LEU A 132 -4.38 10.41 25.91
CA LEU A 132 -5.68 11.06 26.08
C LEU A 132 -6.37 10.53 27.34
#